data_AF-A0A2Z7D383-F1
#
_entry.id   AF-A0A2Z7D383-F1
#
_cell.length_a   1.000
_cell.length_b   1.000
_cell.length_c   1.000
_cell.angle_alpha   90.00
_cell.angle_beta   90.00
_cell.angle_gamma   90.00
#
_symmetry.space_group_name_H-M   'P 1'
#
loop_
_entity.id
_entity.type
_entity.pdbx_description
1 polymer ?
#
loop_
_entity_poly.entity_id
_entity_poly.type
_entity_poly.pdbx_seq_one_letter_code
_entity_poly.pdbx_strand_id
1 'polypeptide(L)' 'MSVGEYARRFSSLLAYVPHVSGRERAKRNKFLVGLNEDLYFLVLAGSPTSYADAVDKAMDIEEGL' A
#
# COMPACT_ATOMS: atom_id res chain seq x y z
N MET A 1 7.73 -11.70 3.05
CA MET A 1 6.30 -11.50 2.73
C MET A 1 6.29 -10.60 1.52
N SER A 2 5.68 -11.03 0.42
CA SER A 2 5.62 -10.19 -0.79
C SER A 2 4.65 -9.02 -0.61
N VAL A 3 4.76 -8.00 -1.44
CA VAL A 3 3.81 -6.87 -1.48
C VAL A 3 2.40 -7.39 -1.71
N GLY A 4 2.22 -8.37 -2.60
CA GLY A 4 0.92 -8.99 -2.85
C GLY A 4 0.31 -9.68 -1.62
N GLU A 5 1.13 -10.40 -0.85
CA GLU A 5 0.70 -11.00 0.41
C GLU A 5 0.35 -9.93 1.45
N TYR A 6 1.16 -8.88 1.54
CA TYR A 6 0.93 -7.76 2.44
C TYR A 6 -0.37 -7.03 2.10
N ALA A 7 -0.62 -6.71 0.84
CA ALA A 7 -1.84 -6.03 0.38
C ALA A 7 -3.10 -6.83 0.69
N ARG A 8 -3.05 -8.17 0.54
CA ARG A 8 -4.16 -9.08 0.91
C ARG A 8 -4.43 -9.06 2.42
N ARG A 9 -3.38 -9.13 3.25
CA ARG A 9 -3.52 -9.06 4.71
C ARG A 9 -4.02 -7.68 5.15
N PHE A 10 -3.45 -6.61 4.60
CA PHE A 10 -3.88 -5.24 4.84
C PHE A 10 -5.36 -5.07 4.52
N SER A 11 -5.81 -5.54 3.35
CA SER A 11 -7.22 -5.47 2.94
C SER A 11 -8.14 -6.25 3.89
N SER A 12 -7.69 -7.41 4.39
CA SER A 12 -8.45 -8.20 5.36
C SER A 12 -8.60 -7.46 6.70
N LEU A 13 -7.56 -6.74 7.14
CA LEU A 13 -7.59 -5.96 8.39
C LEU A 13 -8.48 -4.71 8.30
N LEU A 14 -8.65 -4.13 7.10
CA LEU A 14 -9.49 -2.95 6.90
C LEU A 14 -10.96 -3.18 7.27
N ALA A 15 -11.44 -4.43 7.27
CA ALA A 15 -12.78 -4.78 7.76
C ALA A 15 -13.01 -4.36 9.23
N TYR A 16 -11.93 -4.31 10.02
CA TYR A 16 -11.98 -3.94 11.43
C TYR A 16 -11.71 -2.44 11.67
N VAL A 17 -11.40 -1.69 10.61
CA VAL A 17 -10.98 -0.28 10.69
C VAL A 17 -11.78 0.59 9.71
N PRO A 18 -13.11 0.73 9.91
CA PRO A 18 -14.02 1.38 8.96
C PRO A 18 -13.68 2.85 8.71
N HIS A 19 -13.07 3.53 9.69
CA HIS A 19 -12.65 4.93 9.55
C HIS A 19 -11.44 5.10 8.60
N VAL A 20 -10.69 4.02 8.32
CA VAL A 20 -9.61 4.00 7.33
C VAL A 20 -10.15 3.45 6.00
N SER A 21 -10.92 2.36 6.02
CA SER A 21 -11.35 1.67 4.80
C SER A 21 -12.23 2.54 3.89
N GLY A 22 -13.09 3.38 4.46
CA GLY A 22 -13.96 4.29 3.70
C GLY A 22 -13.28 5.59 3.23
N ARG A 23 -11.99 5.79 3.54
CA ARG A 23 -11.25 7.01 3.21
C ARG A 23 -10.02 6.66 2.39
N GLU A 24 -10.11 6.76 1.07
CA GLU A 24 -9.02 6.37 0.15
C GLU A 24 -7.66 6.96 0.54
N ARG A 25 -7.60 8.27 0.86
CA ARG A 25 -6.35 8.90 1.32
C ARG A 25 -5.78 8.26 2.59
N ALA A 26 -6.63 7.94 3.56
CA ALA A 26 -6.21 7.32 4.81
C ALA A 26 -5.77 5.88 4.58
N LYS A 27 -6.52 5.12 3.78
CA LYS A 27 -6.21 3.75 3.38
C LYS A 27 -4.85 3.67 2.66
N ARG A 28 -4.64 4.50 1.63
CA ARG A 28 -3.36 4.62 0.92
C ARG A 28 -2.22 4.96 1.88
N ASN A 29 -2.38 5.99 2.70
CA ASN A 29 -1.32 6.41 3.62
C ASN A 29 -0.97 5.32 4.64
N LYS A 30 -1.96 4.58 5.14
CA LYS A 30 -1.74 3.47 6.07
C LYS A 30 -1.05 2.27 5.40
N PHE A 31 -1.36 2.01 4.14
CA PHE A 31 -0.65 1.01 3.34
C PHE A 31 0.82 1.39 3.16
N LEU A 32 1.09 2.64 2.73
CA LEU A 32 2.46 3.12 2.53
C LEU A 32 3.30 2.99 3.81
N VAL A 33 2.79 3.43 4.96
CA VAL A 33 3.51 3.35 6.24
C VAL A 33 3.83 1.91 6.67
N GLY A 34 3.11 0.91 6.17
CA GLY A 34 3.40 -0.49 6.47
C GLY A 34 4.29 -1.20 5.45
N LEU A 35 4.75 -0.50 4.40
CA LEU A 35 5.79 -1.01 3.49
C LEU A 35 7.16 -1.02 4.19
N ASN A 36 8.11 -1.79 3.65
CA ASN A 36 9.50 -1.65 4.05
C ASN A 36 10.02 -0.25 3.62
N GLU A 37 11.15 0.17 4.20
CA GLU A 37 11.68 1.51 4.01
C GLU A 37 12.02 1.80 2.53
N ASP A 38 12.63 0.85 1.83
CA ASP A 38 13.00 0.99 0.42
C ASP A 38 11.77 1.17 -0.48
N LEU A 39 10.77 0.29 -0.35
CA LEU A 39 9.52 0.40 -1.13
C LEU A 39 8.73 1.64 -0.73
N TYR A 40 8.74 2.05 0.54
CA TYR A 40 8.08 3.27 0.97
C TYR A 40 8.61 4.48 0.18
N PHE A 41 9.92 4.66 0.12
CA PHE A 41 10.52 5.80 -0.58
C PHE A 41 10.31 5.73 -2.09
N LEU A 42 10.48 4.56 -2.70
CA LEU A 42 10.31 4.37 -4.15
C LEU A 42 8.86 4.58 -4.58
N VAL A 43 7.90 4.01 -3.86
CA VAL A 43 6.47 4.19 -4.15
C VAL A 43 6.08 5.64 -3.90
N LEU A 44 6.56 6.27 -2.83
CA LEU A 44 6.25 7.68 -2.54
C LEU A 44 6.78 8.63 -3.63
N ALA A 45 7.98 8.38 -4.16
CA ALA A 45 8.53 9.14 -5.28
C ALA A 45 7.64 9.05 -6.53
N GLY A 46 6.98 7.91 -6.74
CA GLY A 46 5.98 7.71 -7.79
C GLY A 46 4.66 8.48 -7.59
N SER A 47 4.49 9.21 -6.48
CA SER A 47 3.34 10.07 -6.18
C SER A 47 1.97 9.39 -6.36
N PRO A 48 1.69 8.27 -5.65
CA PRO A 48 0.47 7.50 -5.85
C PRO A 48 -0.78 8.29 -5.44
N THR A 49 -1.78 8.25 -6.30
CA THR A 49 -3.02 9.03 -6.15
C THR A 49 -4.10 8.28 -5.39
N SER A 50 -4.08 6.94 -5.43
CA SER A 50 -5.07 6.07 -4.79
C SER A 50 -4.39 4.90 -4.06
N TYR A 51 -5.17 4.10 -3.31
CA TYR A 51 -4.66 2.86 -2.73
C TYR A 51 -4.25 1.85 -3.80
N ALA A 52 -5.07 1.66 -4.84
CA ALA A 52 -4.77 0.72 -5.92
C ALA A 52 -3.47 1.10 -6.64
N ASP A 53 -3.32 2.39 -6.97
CA ASP A 53 -2.10 2.93 -7.60
C ASP A 53 -0.85 2.72 -6.73
N ALA A 54 -0.98 2.83 -5.39
CA ALA A 54 0.12 2.53 -4.47
C ALA A 54 0.48 1.04 -4.43
N VAL A 55 -0.52 0.15 -4.52
CA VAL A 55 -0.30 -1.30 -4.55
C VAL A 55 0.37 -1.71 -5.86
N ASP A 56 -0.15 -1.23 -6.99
CA ASP A 56 0.37 -1.57 -8.32
C ASP A 56 1.83 -1.14 -8.45
N LYS A 57 2.16 0.11 -8.12
CA LYS A 57 3.55 0.60 -8.10
C LYS A 57 4.45 -0.22 -7.18
N ALA A 58 3.96 -0.58 -5.99
CA ALA A 58 4.74 -1.37 -5.05
C ALA A 58 5.03 -2.79 -5.60
N MET A 59 4.08 -3.38 -6.32
CA MET A 59 4.25 -4.67 -6.97
C MET A 59 5.24 -4.58 -8.15
N ASP A 60 5.11 -3.56 -8.99
CA ASP A 60 6.03 -3.33 -10.12
C ASP A 60 7.47 -3.13 -9.65
N ILE A 61 7.67 -2.40 -8.54
CA ILE A 61 8.99 -2.19 -7.94
C ILE A 61 9.53 -3.50 -7.34
N GLU A 62 8.70 -4.26 -6.62
CA GLU A 62 9.12 -5.57 -6.05
C GLU A 62 9.49 -6.59 -7.14
N GLU A 63 8.78 -6.61 -8.28
CA GLU A 63 9.11 -7.49 -9.41
C GLU A 63 10.40 -7.07 -10.12
N GLY A 64 10.73 -5.78 -10.11
CA GLY A 64 11.95 -5.23 -10.71
C GLY A 64 13.20 -5.28 -9.83
N LEU A 65 13.09 -5.70 -8.57
CA LEU A 65 14.17 -5.83 -7.59
C LEU A 65 14.79 -7.25 -7.59
#